data_AF-A0A816RAE6-F1
#
_entry.id   AF-A0A816RAE6-F1
#
_cell.length_a   1.000
_cell.length_b   1.000
_cell.length_c   1.000
_cell.angle_alpha   90.00
_cell.angle_beta   90.00
_cell.angle_gamma   90.00
#
_symmetry.space_group_name_H-M   'P 1'
#
loop_
_entity.id
_entity.type
_entity.pdbx_description
1 polymer ?
#
loop_
_entity_poly.entity_id
_entity_poly.type
_entity_poly.pdbx_seq_one_letter_code
_entity_poly.pdbx_strand_id
1 'polypeptide(L)'
;MGFKPYIPRLVHELNEDDFDRRIEYCETFLSLLENEPNLIHRVIWSDEAVFKLNGHINRHNSVYWATQNRNVTIEHTMQTEGLIVWAGIWSEGVIGPYFFDDTVTGQSYIKMLNDYFYPLFHDLPDSESFFFMHDGAPAHYTSNVRDWLDENFPGRWIGRRGALDWPARSPDLTPADYFLWVYLKDIVYQNKRRTLSSLKQSIISAFSTIDSDLCKKVCDSVPERLQKCIDVNGHQFEHLN
;
A
#
# COMPACT_ATOMS: atom_id res chain seq x y z
N MET A 1 26.84 27.36 -5.97
CA MET A 1 25.40 27.02 -6.07
C MET A 1 25.30 25.51 -6.05
N GLY A 2 24.86 24.94 -4.93
CA GLY A 2 24.80 23.49 -4.73
C GLY A 2 23.56 22.93 -5.39
N PHE A 3 23.70 22.39 -6.60
CA PHE A 3 22.64 21.59 -7.21
C PHE A 3 22.45 20.33 -6.37
N LYS A 4 21.30 20.23 -5.69
CA LYS A 4 20.86 18.96 -5.11
C LYS A 4 20.21 18.17 -6.24
N PRO A 5 20.63 16.92 -6.51
CA PRO A 5 19.93 16.07 -7.44
C PRO A 5 18.49 15.86 -6.92
N TYR A 6 17.51 16.26 -7.72
CA TYR A 6 16.09 16.03 -7.47
C TYR A 6 15.65 14.84 -8.32
N ILE A 7 15.03 13.84 -7.70
CA ILE A 7 14.50 12.66 -8.38
C ILE A 7 12.99 12.90 -8.54
N PRO A 8 12.47 13.19 -9.74
CA PRO A 8 11.05 13.46 -9.91
C PRO A 8 10.21 12.18 -9.74
N ARG A 9 9.23 12.22 -8.83
CA ARG A 9 8.23 11.16 -8.65
C ARG A 9 7.10 11.32 -9.68
N LEU A 10 6.76 10.24 -10.38
CA LEU A 10 5.57 10.20 -11.23
C LEU A 10 4.39 9.73 -10.38
N VAL A 11 3.82 10.67 -9.62
CA VAL A 11 2.53 10.51 -8.94
C VAL A 11 1.42 10.89 -9.90
N HIS A 12 0.25 10.26 -9.78
CA HIS A 12 -0.91 10.76 -10.49
C HIS A 12 -1.18 12.18 -9.99
N GLU A 13 -1.21 13.13 -10.93
CA GLU A 13 -1.53 14.53 -10.66
C GLU A 13 -2.86 14.59 -9.90
N LEU A 14 -2.89 15.38 -8.83
CA LEU A 14 -4.11 15.62 -8.07
C LEU A 14 -5.07 16.45 -8.91
N ASN A 15 -6.34 16.08 -8.91
CA ASN A 15 -7.40 16.94 -9.46
C ASN A 15 -7.77 18.03 -8.43
N GLU A 16 -8.47 19.09 -8.87
CA GLU A 16 -8.87 20.21 -8.01
C GLU A 16 -9.57 19.78 -6.72
N ASP A 17 -10.46 18.77 -6.79
CA ASP A 17 -11.17 18.26 -5.60
C ASP A 17 -10.31 17.36 -4.70
N ASP A 18 -9.17 16.85 -5.16
CA ASP A 18 -8.43 15.82 -4.43
C ASP A 18 -7.77 16.40 -3.16
N PHE A 19 -7.40 17.69 -3.17
CA PHE A 19 -6.78 18.37 -2.03
C PHE A 19 -7.72 18.40 -0.82
N ASP A 20 -8.95 18.88 -1.02
CA ASP A 20 -9.94 19.01 0.05
C ASP A 20 -10.32 17.63 0.60
N ARG A 21 -10.51 16.63 -0.27
CA ARG A 21 -10.80 15.24 0.16
C ARG A 21 -9.66 14.63 0.96
N ARG A 22 -8.42 14.93 0.60
CA ARG A 22 -7.24 14.47 1.34
C ARG A 22 -7.16 15.12 2.72
N ILE A 23 -7.44 16.41 2.83
CA ILE A 23 -7.49 17.12 4.13
C ILE A 23 -8.61 16.56 4.99
N GLU A 24 -9.84 16.45 4.45
CA GLU A 24 -11.02 15.93 5.16
C GLU A 24 -10.75 14.52 5.71
N TYR A 25 -10.17 13.63 4.90
CA TYR A 25 -9.75 12.31 5.36
C TYR A 25 -8.76 12.39 6.52
N CYS A 26 -7.72 13.21 6.40
CA CYS A 26 -6.69 13.34 7.44
C CYS A 26 -7.26 13.88 8.75
N GLU A 27 -8.07 14.93 8.70
CA GLU A 27 -8.72 15.52 9.88
C GLU A 27 -9.67 14.54 10.55
N THR A 28 -10.47 13.83 9.75
CA THR A 28 -11.42 12.82 10.26
C THR A 28 -10.67 11.67 10.90
N PHE A 29 -9.62 11.16 10.26
CA PHE A 29 -8.90 10.01 10.79
C PHE A 29 -8.07 10.37 12.02
N LEU A 30 -7.44 11.56 12.05
CA LEU A 30 -6.79 12.07 13.27
C LEU A 30 -7.78 12.21 14.43
N SER A 31 -8.99 12.70 14.17
CA SER A 31 -10.05 12.78 15.17
C SER A 31 -10.46 11.40 15.71
N LEU A 32 -10.47 10.36 14.86
CA LEU A 32 -10.68 8.98 15.30
C LEU A 32 -9.52 8.49 16.20
N LEU A 33 -8.28 8.81 15.85
CA LEU A 33 -7.09 8.44 16.62
C LEU A 33 -7.00 9.19 17.96
N GLU A 34 -7.49 10.42 18.05
CA GLU A 34 -7.58 11.14 19.33
C GLU A 34 -8.53 10.44 20.31
N ASN A 35 -9.64 9.90 19.81
CA ASN A 35 -10.61 9.15 20.62
C ASN A 35 -10.14 7.72 20.91
N GLU A 36 -9.45 7.09 19.97
CA GLU A 36 -8.92 5.73 20.10
C GLU A 36 -7.47 5.63 19.58
N PRO A 37 -6.47 5.99 20.42
CA PRO A 37 -5.07 6.02 19.97
C PRO A 37 -4.54 4.67 19.47
N ASN A 38 -5.04 3.57 20.03
CA ASN A 38 -4.63 2.22 19.63
C ASN A 38 -5.26 1.75 18.31
N LEU A 39 -6.21 2.50 17.73
CA LEU A 39 -6.84 2.14 16.46
C LEU A 39 -5.80 1.98 15.35
N ILE A 40 -4.75 2.81 15.33
CA ILE A 40 -3.70 2.75 14.30
C ILE A 40 -2.99 1.40 14.24
N HIS A 41 -2.97 0.69 15.37
CA HIS A 41 -2.36 -0.62 15.48
C HIS A 41 -3.22 -1.75 14.93
N ARG A 42 -4.52 -1.49 14.73
CA ARG A 42 -5.52 -2.46 14.28
C ARG A 42 -6.08 -2.12 12.90
N VAL A 43 -5.38 -1.33 12.08
CA VAL A 43 -5.70 -1.15 10.67
C VAL A 43 -4.86 -2.10 9.82
N ILE A 44 -5.50 -2.94 9.01
CA ILE A 44 -4.86 -3.69 7.94
C ILE A 44 -4.76 -2.77 6.72
N TRP A 45 -3.56 -2.26 6.46
CA TRP A 45 -3.25 -1.41 5.30
C TRP A 45 -2.93 -2.30 4.10
N SER A 46 -3.88 -2.47 3.18
CA SER A 46 -3.73 -3.38 2.04
C SER A 46 -3.63 -2.67 0.70
N ASP A 47 -2.91 -3.29 -0.24
CA ASP A 47 -2.72 -2.78 -1.61
C ASP A 47 -2.19 -3.90 -2.53
N GLU A 48 -2.03 -3.59 -3.82
CA GLU A 48 -1.35 -4.41 -4.81
C GLU A 48 -0.14 -3.75 -5.48
N ALA A 49 0.95 -4.50 -5.58
CA ALA A 49 2.12 -4.11 -6.36
C ALA A 49 2.48 -5.09 -7.48
N VAL A 50 2.92 -4.53 -8.60
CA VAL A 50 3.47 -5.29 -9.72
C VAL A 50 4.99 -5.40 -9.60
N PHE A 51 5.51 -6.64 -9.65
CA PHE A 51 6.94 -6.94 -9.75
C PHE A 51 7.27 -7.46 -11.15
N LYS A 52 8.09 -6.72 -11.91
CA LYS A 52 8.52 -7.10 -13.27
C LYS A 52 9.84 -7.87 -13.26
N LEU A 53 10.00 -8.79 -14.22
CA LEU A 53 11.16 -9.68 -14.33
C LEU A 53 12.48 -8.95 -14.63
N ASN A 54 12.44 -7.95 -15.51
CA ASN A 54 13.59 -7.14 -15.90
C ASN A 54 14.03 -6.13 -14.83
N GLY A 55 13.38 -6.12 -13.66
CA GLY A 55 13.63 -5.10 -12.64
C GLY A 55 13.18 -3.70 -13.05
N HIS A 56 12.42 -3.56 -14.14
CA HIS A 56 11.79 -2.30 -14.46
C HIS A 56 10.69 -2.05 -13.44
N ILE A 57 11.03 -1.20 -12.49
CA ILE A 57 10.11 -0.60 -11.55
C ILE A 57 9.06 0.15 -12.38
N ASN A 58 7.82 -0.35 -12.34
CA ASN A 58 6.72 0.26 -13.07
C ASN A 58 6.51 1.69 -12.55
N ARG A 59 6.61 2.67 -13.45
CA ARG A 59 6.64 4.10 -13.10
C ARG A 59 5.33 4.64 -12.49
N HIS A 60 4.26 3.84 -12.46
CA HIS A 60 2.98 4.26 -11.91
C HIS A 60 2.75 3.87 -10.44
N ASN A 61 3.45 2.86 -9.90
CA ASN A 61 3.15 2.35 -8.55
C ASN A 61 4.38 2.23 -7.62
N SER A 62 5.61 2.59 -8.02
CA SER A 62 6.79 2.30 -7.17
C SER A 62 8.02 3.19 -7.39
N VAL A 63 7.79 4.47 -7.63
CA VAL A 63 8.86 5.35 -8.14
C VAL A 63 9.72 5.92 -7.00
N TYR A 64 10.97 5.43 -6.99
CA TYR A 64 12.21 5.94 -6.37
C TYR A 64 12.33 6.01 -4.84
N TRP A 65 12.66 4.87 -4.24
CA TRP A 65 13.17 4.83 -2.86
C TRP A 65 14.32 3.82 -2.74
N ALA A 66 15.40 4.07 -3.49
CA ALA A 66 16.70 3.47 -3.22
C ALA A 66 17.52 4.50 -2.44
N THR A 67 18.06 4.12 -1.29
CA THR A 67 18.90 4.98 -0.43
C THR A 67 20.25 5.36 -1.07
N GLN A 68 20.58 4.78 -2.23
CA GLN A 68 21.76 5.13 -3.02
C GLN A 68 21.42 5.17 -4.52
N ASN A 69 21.95 6.21 -5.19
CA ASN A 69 21.93 6.35 -6.65
C ASN A 69 22.64 5.16 -7.31
N ARG A 70 21.88 4.13 -7.67
CA ARG A 70 22.37 3.06 -8.54
C ARG A 70 22.22 3.54 -9.98
N ASN A 71 23.33 3.85 -10.63
CA ASN A 71 23.38 4.18 -12.06
C ASN A 71 22.77 3.02 -12.87
N VAL A 72 21.48 3.10 -13.19
CA VAL A 72 20.78 2.16 -14.06
C VAL A 72 20.47 2.88 -15.35
N THR A 73 21.19 2.51 -16.42
CA THR A 73 20.87 2.91 -17.79
C THR A 73 19.51 2.32 -18.16
N ILE A 74 18.54 3.19 -18.48
CA ILE A 74 17.17 2.81 -18.82
C ILE A 74 17.10 2.52 -20.32
N GLU A 75 17.13 1.25 -20.71
CA GLU A 75 16.73 0.84 -22.06
C GLU A 75 15.21 0.66 -22.10
N HIS A 76 14.55 1.42 -22.99
CA HIS A 76 13.12 1.27 -23.26
C HIS A 76 12.89 -0.03 -24.05
N THR A 77 12.40 -1.08 -23.39
CA THR A 77 11.94 -2.30 -24.09
C THR A 77 10.62 -2.83 -23.51
N MET A 78 9.85 -3.42 -24.43
CA MET A 78 8.43 -3.76 -24.38
C MET A 78 8.03 -4.75 -23.27
N GLN A 79 6.73 -4.71 -22.93
CA GLN A 79 5.98 -5.58 -22.01
C GLN A 79 6.72 -6.83 -21.51
N THR A 80 7.36 -6.72 -20.35
CA THR A 80 7.89 -7.89 -19.63
C THR A 80 6.84 -8.49 -18.70
N GLU A 81 6.85 -9.82 -18.63
CA GLU A 81 6.12 -10.59 -17.63
C GLU A 81 6.42 -10.10 -16.21
N GLY A 82 5.43 -10.24 -15.33
CA GLY A 82 5.55 -9.86 -13.94
C GLY A 82 4.46 -10.49 -13.08
N LEU A 83 4.60 -10.32 -11.77
CA LEU A 83 3.68 -10.84 -10.77
C LEU A 83 2.91 -9.67 -10.17
N ILE A 84 1.59 -9.82 -10.04
CA ILE A 84 0.77 -8.91 -9.23
C ILE A 84 0.64 -9.53 -7.84
N VAL A 85 1.05 -8.76 -6.83
CA VAL A 85 1.14 -9.23 -5.45
C VAL A 85 0.23 -8.38 -4.57
N TRP A 86 -0.64 -9.02 -3.81
CA TRP A 86 -1.40 -8.38 -2.74
C TRP A 86 -0.76 -8.67 -1.38
N ALA A 87 -0.79 -7.68 -0.50
CA ALA A 87 -0.48 -7.85 0.91
C ALA A 87 -1.17 -6.80 1.77
N GLY A 88 -1.38 -7.12 3.04
CA GLY A 88 -1.77 -6.19 4.10
C GLY A 88 -0.66 -6.06 5.14
N ILE A 89 -0.37 -4.85 5.60
CA ILE A 89 0.52 -4.57 6.74
C ILE A 89 -0.28 -4.02 7.90
N TRP A 90 0.03 -4.46 9.12
CA TRP A 90 -0.53 -3.95 10.37
C TRP A 90 0.56 -3.96 11.44
N SER A 91 0.28 -3.42 12.63
CA SER A 91 1.34 -3.09 13.59
C SER A 91 2.20 -4.26 14.06
N GLU A 92 1.71 -5.49 14.08
CA GLU A 92 2.51 -6.65 14.52
C GLU A 92 2.94 -7.57 13.37
N GLY A 93 2.60 -7.26 12.12
CA GLY A 93 3.04 -8.09 11.01
C GLY A 93 2.46 -7.76 9.64
N VAL A 94 2.54 -8.75 8.76
CA VAL A 94 2.06 -8.69 7.38
C VAL A 94 1.23 -9.93 7.06
N ILE A 95 0.14 -9.74 6.32
CA ILE A 95 -0.65 -10.80 5.69
C ILE A 95 -0.31 -10.78 4.21
N GLY A 96 0.29 -11.85 3.71
CA GLY A 96 0.83 -11.89 2.35
C GLY A 96 2.14 -12.67 2.29
N PRO A 97 2.73 -12.78 1.09
CA PRO A 97 2.20 -12.31 -0.19
C PRO A 97 1.12 -13.25 -0.76
N TYR A 98 0.06 -12.66 -1.33
CA TYR A 98 -0.82 -13.35 -2.27
C TYR A 98 -0.43 -13.01 -3.70
N PHE A 99 -0.41 -13.99 -4.60
CA PHE A 99 -0.06 -13.79 -6.00
C PHE A 99 -1.31 -13.99 -6.86
N PHE A 100 -1.70 -12.96 -7.61
CA PHE A 100 -2.72 -13.12 -8.64
C PHE A 100 -2.11 -13.78 -9.87
N ASP A 101 -2.87 -14.72 -10.46
CA ASP A 101 -2.48 -15.37 -11.72
C ASP A 101 -2.66 -14.44 -12.92
N ASP A 102 -3.56 -13.46 -12.82
CA ASP A 102 -3.96 -12.54 -13.90
C ASP A 102 -4.28 -11.14 -13.36
N THR A 103 -4.90 -10.29 -14.20
CA THR A 103 -5.35 -8.94 -13.83
C THR A 103 -6.33 -8.98 -12.65
N VAL A 104 -6.18 -8.03 -11.72
CA VAL A 104 -7.10 -7.87 -10.59
C VAL A 104 -8.45 -7.36 -11.08
N THR A 105 -9.47 -8.19 -10.93
CA THR A 105 -10.89 -7.87 -11.15
C THR A 105 -11.63 -7.95 -9.82
N GLY A 106 -12.83 -7.39 -9.70
CA GLY A 106 -13.63 -7.55 -8.48
C GLY A 106 -13.86 -9.02 -8.10
N GLN A 107 -14.00 -9.92 -9.10
CA GLN A 107 -14.18 -11.35 -8.84
C GLN A 107 -12.91 -12.01 -8.28
N SER A 108 -11.73 -11.74 -8.87
CA SER A 108 -10.47 -12.29 -8.37
C SER A 108 -10.11 -11.69 -7.01
N TYR A 109 -10.45 -10.41 -6.78
CA TYR A 109 -10.24 -9.72 -5.51
C TYR A 109 -11.09 -10.35 -4.39
N ILE A 110 -12.40 -10.57 -4.60
CA ILE A 110 -13.25 -11.29 -3.63
C ILE A 110 -12.77 -12.69 -3.35
N LYS A 111 -12.31 -13.40 -4.39
CA LYS A 111 -11.75 -14.74 -4.22
C LYS A 111 -10.52 -14.69 -3.32
N MET A 112 -9.63 -13.72 -3.50
CA MET A 112 -8.49 -13.49 -2.62
C MET A 112 -8.95 -13.15 -1.20
N LEU A 113 -9.93 -12.26 -1.05
CA LEU A 113 -10.48 -11.89 0.26
C LEU A 113 -11.03 -13.11 1.02
N ASN A 114 -11.87 -13.93 0.38
CA ASN A 114 -12.49 -15.10 1.01
C ASN A 114 -11.52 -16.26 1.25
N ASP A 115 -10.73 -16.61 0.24
CA ASP A 115 -9.99 -17.87 0.26
C ASP A 115 -8.59 -17.74 0.88
N TYR A 116 -8.08 -16.51 0.99
CA TYR A 116 -6.74 -16.24 1.49
C TYR A 116 -6.72 -15.26 2.67
N PHE A 117 -7.22 -14.04 2.49
CA PHE A 117 -7.11 -13.02 3.53
C PHE A 117 -7.96 -13.33 4.77
N TYR A 118 -9.25 -13.59 4.59
CA TYR A 118 -10.19 -13.73 5.70
C TYR A 118 -9.84 -14.88 6.66
N PRO A 119 -9.43 -16.08 6.21
CA PRO A 119 -8.97 -17.13 7.11
C PRO A 119 -7.75 -16.69 7.94
N LEU A 120 -6.75 -16.07 7.31
CA LEU A 120 -5.54 -15.61 8.00
C LEU A 120 -5.84 -14.45 8.97
N PHE A 121 -6.77 -13.58 8.59
CA PHE A 121 -7.22 -12.46 9.41
C PHE A 121 -8.02 -12.93 10.62
N HIS A 122 -8.92 -13.89 10.44
CA HIS A 122 -9.77 -14.41 11.51
C HIS A 122 -8.98 -15.18 12.58
N ASP A 123 -7.79 -15.68 12.23
CA ASP A 123 -6.86 -16.29 13.18
C ASP A 123 -6.10 -15.25 14.03
N LEU A 124 -6.20 -13.94 13.72
CA LEU A 124 -5.58 -12.89 14.53
C LEU A 124 -6.37 -12.66 15.83
N PRO A 125 -5.68 -12.43 16.97
CA PRO A 125 -6.33 -12.02 18.21
C PRO A 125 -7.14 -10.73 18.03
N ASP A 126 -8.36 -10.71 18.55
CA ASP A 126 -9.27 -9.56 18.53
C ASP A 126 -9.54 -9.00 17.11
N SER A 127 -9.52 -9.86 16.09
CA SER A 127 -9.76 -9.50 14.68
C SER A 127 -11.04 -8.67 14.48
N GLU A 128 -12.08 -8.92 15.27
CA GLU A 128 -13.35 -8.16 15.23
C GLU A 128 -13.21 -6.66 15.51
N SER A 129 -12.09 -6.22 16.08
CA SER A 129 -11.79 -4.81 16.36
C SER A 129 -10.95 -4.12 15.28
N PHE A 130 -10.57 -4.83 14.22
CA PHE A 130 -9.67 -4.33 13.20
C PHE A 130 -10.42 -3.55 12.13
N PHE A 131 -9.74 -2.59 11.52
CA PHE A 131 -10.20 -1.93 10.32
C PHE A 131 -9.50 -2.52 9.10
N PHE A 132 -10.24 -2.67 8.00
CA PHE A 132 -9.67 -3.05 6.72
C PHE A 132 -9.54 -1.82 5.83
N MET A 133 -8.35 -1.54 5.31
CA MET A 133 -8.12 -0.43 4.39
C MET A 133 -7.73 -0.96 3.02
N HIS A 134 -8.36 -0.41 1.98
CA HIS A 134 -7.96 -0.56 0.58
C HIS A 134 -8.18 0.75 -0.21
N ASP A 135 -7.57 0.85 -1.38
CA ASP A 135 -7.69 2.05 -2.22
C ASP A 135 -9.00 2.07 -3.05
N GLY A 136 -9.17 3.13 -3.85
CA GLY A 136 -10.34 3.32 -4.71
C GLY A 136 -10.27 2.63 -6.09
N ALA A 137 -9.41 1.64 -6.31
CA ALA A 137 -9.24 1.00 -7.61
C ALA A 137 -10.57 0.39 -8.14
N PRO A 138 -10.78 0.31 -9.47
CA PRO A 138 -12.03 -0.18 -10.02
C PRO A 138 -12.44 -1.59 -9.54
N ALA A 139 -11.47 -2.48 -9.30
CA ALA A 139 -11.73 -3.82 -8.78
C ALA A 139 -12.27 -3.79 -7.35
N HIS A 140 -11.90 -2.78 -6.55
CA HIS A 140 -12.28 -2.63 -5.15
C HIS A 140 -13.69 -2.03 -4.99
N TYR A 141 -14.17 -1.33 -6.02
CA TYR A 141 -15.43 -0.59 -5.97
C TYR A 141 -16.65 -1.37 -6.48
N THR A 142 -16.46 -2.61 -6.96
CA THR A 142 -17.58 -3.44 -7.42
C THR A 142 -18.57 -3.72 -6.29
N SER A 143 -19.86 -3.91 -6.62
CA SER A 143 -20.90 -4.08 -5.60
C SER A 143 -20.61 -5.26 -4.67
N ASN A 144 -20.26 -6.40 -5.25
CA ASN A 144 -19.92 -7.61 -4.50
C ASN A 144 -18.75 -7.43 -3.52
N VAL A 145 -17.75 -6.58 -3.83
CA VAL A 145 -16.62 -6.33 -2.91
C VAL A 145 -17.11 -5.49 -1.72
N ARG A 146 -17.92 -4.47 -1.99
CA ARG A 146 -18.49 -3.62 -0.94
C ARG A 146 -19.47 -4.38 -0.06
N ASP A 147 -20.34 -5.20 -0.66
CA ASP A 147 -21.26 -6.06 0.10
C ASP A 147 -20.48 -7.00 1.03
N TRP A 148 -19.38 -7.60 0.54
CA TRP A 148 -18.50 -8.42 1.36
C TRP A 148 -17.84 -7.64 2.51
N LEU A 149 -17.39 -6.41 2.26
CA LEU A 149 -16.79 -5.55 3.28
C LEU A 149 -17.82 -5.08 4.33
N ASP A 150 -19.04 -4.78 3.91
CA ASP A 150 -20.13 -4.42 4.83
C ASP A 150 -20.54 -5.61 5.71
N GLU A 151 -20.49 -6.84 5.19
CA GLU A 151 -20.76 -8.07 5.95
C GLU A 151 -19.65 -8.43 6.94
N ASN A 152 -18.37 -8.32 6.53
CA ASN A 152 -17.23 -8.82 7.32
C ASN A 152 -16.53 -7.73 8.16
N PHE A 153 -16.67 -6.45 7.77
CA PHE A 153 -16.12 -5.29 8.45
C PHE A 153 -17.19 -4.19 8.65
N PRO A 154 -18.35 -4.50 9.26
CA PRO A 154 -19.45 -3.55 9.39
C PRO A 154 -19.00 -2.29 10.15
N GLY A 155 -19.01 -1.14 9.47
CA GLY A 155 -18.55 0.13 10.02
C GLY A 155 -17.03 0.23 10.27
N ARG A 156 -16.25 -0.75 9.79
CA ARG A 156 -14.80 -0.89 10.06
C ARG A 156 -13.97 -1.07 8.78
N TRP A 157 -14.40 -0.54 7.65
CA TRP A 157 -13.57 -0.53 6.45
C TRP A 157 -13.36 0.89 5.91
N ILE A 158 -12.14 1.14 5.48
CA ILE A 158 -11.65 2.40 4.92
C ILE A 158 -11.44 2.16 3.43
N GLY A 159 -12.13 2.94 2.61
CA GLY A 159 -12.16 2.70 1.17
C GLY A 159 -13.20 3.57 0.51
N ARG A 160 -13.30 3.47 -0.82
CA ARG A 160 -14.24 4.31 -1.57
C ARG A 160 -15.70 3.99 -1.18
N ARG A 161 -16.38 4.94 -0.51
CA ARG A 161 -17.71 4.77 0.13
C ARG A 161 -17.73 3.80 1.32
N GLY A 162 -16.60 3.63 1.99
CA GLY A 162 -16.52 2.89 3.26
C GLY A 162 -17.00 3.71 4.45
N ALA A 163 -16.77 3.19 5.65
CA ALA A 163 -17.03 3.90 6.90
C ALA A 163 -16.18 5.18 7.01
N LEU A 164 -14.98 5.14 6.44
CA LEU A 164 -14.13 6.30 6.21
C LEU A 164 -13.71 6.30 4.73
N ASP A 165 -14.06 7.37 4.00
CA ASP A 165 -13.84 7.45 2.56
C ASP A 165 -12.35 7.66 2.26
N TRP A 166 -11.73 6.73 1.53
CA TRP A 166 -10.31 6.83 1.20
C TRP A 166 -10.07 7.88 0.10
N PRO A 167 -9.16 8.86 0.30
CA PRO A 167 -8.92 9.91 -0.67
C PRO A 167 -8.14 9.38 -1.87
N ALA A 168 -8.65 9.63 -3.08
CA ALA A 168 -8.00 9.23 -4.32
C ALA A 168 -6.56 9.75 -4.42
N ARG A 169 -5.69 8.97 -5.09
CA ARG A 169 -4.28 9.35 -5.37
C ARG A 169 -3.47 9.70 -4.12
N SER A 170 -3.62 8.91 -3.05
CA SER A 170 -2.96 9.15 -1.77
C SER A 170 -1.96 8.07 -1.33
N PRO A 171 -0.99 7.68 -2.19
CA PRO A 171 0.01 6.67 -1.84
C PRO A 171 0.98 7.13 -0.74
N ASP A 172 1.03 8.43 -0.44
CA ASP A 172 1.81 9.00 0.65
C ASP A 172 1.16 8.85 2.04
N LEU A 173 -0.09 8.39 2.09
CA LEU A 173 -0.86 8.19 3.32
C LEU A 173 -1.01 6.71 3.73
N THR A 174 -0.61 5.75 2.89
CA THR A 174 -0.73 4.32 3.21
C THR A 174 0.62 3.62 3.42
N PRO A 175 0.82 2.92 4.56
CA PRO A 175 1.97 2.06 4.82
C PRO A 175 2.35 1.11 3.68
N ALA A 176 1.36 0.61 2.93
CA ALA A 176 1.62 -0.30 1.84
C ALA A 176 2.48 0.36 0.74
N ASP A 177 2.12 1.59 0.35
CA ASP A 177 2.78 2.33 -0.73
C ASP A 177 4.10 2.98 -0.28
N TYR A 178 4.09 3.75 0.81
CA TYR A 178 5.27 4.54 1.18
C TYR A 178 6.37 3.69 1.83
N PHE A 179 6.04 2.47 2.28
CA PHE A 179 6.98 1.59 2.96
C PHE A 179 7.03 0.17 2.39
N LEU A 180 5.94 -0.60 2.42
CA LEU A 180 6.00 -2.05 2.19
C LEU A 180 6.54 -2.39 0.80
N TRP A 181 5.96 -1.80 -0.25
CA TRP A 181 6.39 -2.08 -1.63
C TRP A 181 7.77 -1.57 -1.94
N VAL A 182 8.14 -0.45 -1.33
CA VAL A 182 9.48 0.13 -1.43
C VAL A 182 10.52 -0.82 -0.84
N TYR A 183 10.30 -1.23 0.41
CA TYR A 183 11.19 -2.11 1.15
C TYR A 183 11.39 -3.45 0.44
N LEU A 184 10.29 -4.07 0.02
CA LEU A 184 10.33 -5.34 -0.70
C LEU A 184 11.04 -5.22 -2.05
N LYS A 185 10.81 -4.15 -2.80
CA LYS A 185 11.47 -3.95 -4.10
C LYS A 185 12.96 -3.72 -3.96
N ASP A 186 13.41 -3.02 -2.93
CA ASP A 186 14.85 -2.86 -2.67
C ASP A 186 15.51 -4.23 -2.49
N ILE A 187 14.94 -5.10 -1.65
CA ILE A 187 15.49 -6.45 -1.40
C ILE A 187 15.39 -7.34 -2.65
N VAL A 188 14.21 -7.39 -3.29
CA VAL A 188 13.95 -8.29 -4.43
C VAL A 188 14.86 -7.99 -5.61
N TYR A 189 15.17 -6.71 -5.86
CA TYR A 189 15.95 -6.27 -7.02
C TYR A 189 17.44 -6.07 -6.75
N GLN A 190 17.95 -6.39 -5.55
CA GLN A 190 19.38 -6.42 -5.29
C GLN A 190 20.15 -7.36 -6.24
N ASN A 191 19.50 -8.46 -6.68
CA ASN A 191 20.06 -9.44 -7.60
C ASN A 191 19.24 -9.55 -8.89
N LYS A 192 19.89 -9.55 -10.06
CA LYS A 192 19.20 -9.75 -11.35
C LYS A 192 18.57 -11.14 -11.39
N ARG A 193 17.25 -11.21 -11.57
CA ARG A 193 16.48 -12.46 -11.71
C ARG A 193 16.19 -12.74 -13.18
N ARG A 194 16.06 -14.02 -13.53
CA ARG A 194 15.87 -14.48 -14.92
C ARG A 194 14.56 -15.23 -15.16
N THR A 195 13.85 -15.65 -14.12
CA THR A 195 12.57 -16.38 -14.24
C THR A 195 11.52 -15.90 -13.24
N LEU A 196 10.23 -16.04 -13.58
CA LEU A 196 9.12 -15.71 -12.67
C LEU A 196 9.15 -16.54 -11.39
N SER A 197 9.55 -17.81 -11.45
CA SER A 197 9.70 -18.66 -10.26
C SER A 197 10.75 -18.11 -9.30
N SER A 198 11.91 -17.67 -9.81
CA SER A 198 12.96 -17.06 -8.98
C SER A 198 12.53 -15.70 -8.40
N LEU A 199 11.71 -14.94 -9.14
CA LEU A 199 11.13 -13.69 -8.67
C LEU A 199 10.12 -13.96 -7.54
N LYS A 200 9.20 -14.91 -7.71
CA LYS A 200 8.23 -15.33 -6.70
C LYS A 200 8.90 -15.77 -5.40
N GLN A 201 9.92 -16.62 -5.49
CA GLN A 201 10.71 -17.04 -4.32
C GLN A 201 11.41 -15.86 -3.65
N SER A 202 11.99 -14.94 -4.43
CA SER A 202 12.65 -13.76 -3.87
C SER A 202 11.67 -12.83 -3.14
N ILE A 203 10.45 -12.69 -3.64
CA ILE A 203 9.38 -11.92 -2.97
C ILE A 203 9.02 -12.59 -1.65
N ILE A 204 8.77 -13.90 -1.65
CA ILE A 204 8.46 -14.67 -0.42
C ILE A 204 9.58 -14.50 0.61
N SER A 205 10.85 -14.64 0.20
CA SER A 205 12.00 -14.46 1.10
C SER A 205 12.10 -13.02 1.63
N ALA A 206 11.77 -12.01 0.82
CA ALA A 206 11.79 -10.61 1.27
C ALA A 206 10.70 -10.33 2.31
N PHE A 207 9.50 -10.91 2.16
CA PHE A 207 8.44 -10.82 3.18
C PHE A 207 8.89 -11.40 4.52
N SER A 208 9.64 -12.50 4.53
CA SER A 208 10.18 -13.09 5.76
C SER A 208 11.21 -12.23 6.50
N THR A 209 11.65 -11.10 5.92
CA THR A 209 12.56 -10.15 6.58
C THR A 209 11.82 -9.04 7.32
N ILE A 210 10.50 -8.95 7.17
CA ILE A 210 9.68 -7.94 7.85
C ILE A 210 9.35 -8.47 9.25
N ASP A 211 9.80 -7.75 10.26
CA ASP A 211 9.48 -8.04 11.66
C ASP A 211 8.41 -7.08 12.21
N SER A 212 7.86 -7.43 13.38
CA SER A 212 6.83 -6.66 14.06
C SER A 212 7.32 -5.26 14.48
N ASP A 213 8.59 -5.10 14.81
CA ASP A 213 9.13 -3.81 15.24
C ASP A 213 9.14 -2.80 14.08
N LEU A 214 9.46 -3.29 12.88
CA LEU A 214 9.41 -2.51 11.66
C LEU A 214 7.97 -2.14 11.31
N CYS A 215 7.05 -3.10 11.34
CA CYS A 215 5.63 -2.87 11.14
C CYS A 215 5.07 -1.82 12.10
N LYS A 216 5.37 -1.96 13.40
CA LYS A 216 4.92 -1.02 14.42
C LYS A 216 5.41 0.39 14.16
N LYS A 217 6.70 0.58 13.88
CA LYS A 217 7.29 1.89 13.56
C LYS A 217 6.62 2.55 12.35
N VAL A 218 6.28 1.76 11.33
CA VAL A 218 5.62 2.25 10.13
C VAL A 218 4.19 2.71 10.47
N CYS A 219 3.41 1.90 11.19
CA CYS A 219 2.08 2.28 11.64
C CYS A 219 2.12 3.52 12.58
N ASP A 220 3.09 3.59 13.49
CA ASP A 220 3.31 4.74 14.39
C ASP A 220 3.61 6.04 13.63
N SER A 221 4.10 5.96 12.38
CA SER A 221 4.38 7.14 11.55
C SER A 221 3.13 7.71 10.84
N VAL A 222 2.02 6.98 10.82
CA VAL A 222 0.81 7.40 10.09
C VAL A 222 0.24 8.73 10.60
N PRO A 223 0.06 8.97 11.93
CA PRO A 223 -0.48 10.25 12.40
C PRO A 223 0.36 11.44 11.95
N GLU A 224 1.69 11.32 11.96
CA GLU A 224 2.58 12.38 11.49
C GLU A 224 2.41 12.63 9.98
N ARG A 225 2.18 11.59 9.18
CA ARG A 225 1.87 11.72 7.75
C ARG A 225 0.53 12.38 7.50
N LEU A 226 -0.50 12.04 8.28
CA LEU A 226 -1.81 12.70 8.19
C LEU A 226 -1.69 14.20 8.49
N GLN A 227 -0.97 14.55 9.57
CA GLN A 227 -0.72 15.95 9.92
C GLN A 227 0.08 16.66 8.83
N LYS A 228 1.12 16.01 8.29
CA LYS A 228 1.92 16.57 7.20
C LYS A 228 1.06 16.86 5.96
N CYS A 229 0.10 16.00 5.64
CA CYS A 229 -0.83 16.22 4.53
C CYS A 229 -1.65 17.50 4.73
N ILE A 230 -2.13 17.74 5.95
CA ILE A 230 -2.85 18.96 6.32
C ILE A 230 -1.93 20.18 6.20
N ASP A 231 -0.72 20.10 6.75
CA ASP A 231 0.27 21.19 6.75
C ASP A 231 0.68 21.63 5.33
N VAL A 232 0.66 20.70 4.37
CA VAL A 232 0.92 20.98 2.96
C VAL A 232 -0.36 21.21 2.16
N ASN A 233 -1.48 21.51 2.80
CA ASN A 233 -2.78 21.79 2.18
C ASN A 233 -3.25 20.69 1.20
N GLY A 234 -3.16 19.43 1.62
CA GLY A 234 -3.61 18.29 0.82
C GLY A 234 -2.67 17.93 -0.33
N HIS A 235 -1.56 18.65 -0.55
CA HIS A 235 -0.58 18.27 -1.55
C HIS A 235 0.13 16.95 -1.18
N GLN A 236 0.66 16.27 -2.19
CA GLN A 236 1.49 15.09 -1.98
C GLN A 236 2.85 15.45 -1.40
N PHE A 237 3.39 14.57 -0.55
CA PHE A 237 4.71 14.74 0.06
C PHE A 237 5.50 13.43 0.09
N GLU A 238 6.79 13.57 0.39
CA GLU A 238 7.78 12.49 0.31
C GLU A 238 8.30 12.08 1.70
N HIS A 239 8.75 13.07 2.48
CA HIS A 239 9.41 12.86 3.75
C HIS A 239 8.66 13.54 4.89
N LEU A 240 8.72 12.88 6.04
CA LEU A 240 8.54 13.53 7.34
C LEU A 240 9.81 14.37 7.59
N ASN A 241 9.64 15.60 8.07
CA ASN A 241 10.69 16.62 8.14
C ASN A 241 11.78 16.28 9.17
#